data_AF-M0D7K6-F1
#
_entry.id   AF-M0D7K6-F1
#
_cell.length_a   1.000
_cell.length_b   1.000
_cell.length_c   1.000
_cell.angle_alpha   90.00
_cell.angle_beta   90.00
_cell.angle_gamma   90.00
#
_symmetry.space_group_name_H-M   'P 1'
#
loop_
_entity.id
_entity.type
_entity.pdbx_description
1 polymer ?
#
loop_
_entity_poly.entity_id
_entity_poly.type
_entity_poly.pdbx_seq_one_letter_code
_entity_poly.pdbx_strand_id
1 'polypeptide(L)' 'MPKPLPTAAAALVVLLFAVALALMASGDLRTAALCFLAASLTIYFRETYLLDD' A
#
# COMPACT_ATOMS: atom_id res chain seq x y z
N MET A 1 -19.65 -10.12 5.15
CA MET A 1 -20.00 -8.73 4.78
C MET A 1 -18.72 -8.01 4.38
N PRO A 2 -18.69 -7.21 3.30
CA PRO A 2 -17.51 -6.43 2.95
C PRO A 2 -17.19 -5.48 4.12
N LYS A 3 -16.00 -5.61 4.71
CA LYS A 3 -15.51 -4.66 5.70
C LYS A 3 -14.86 -3.50 4.92
N PRO A 4 -15.48 -2.31 4.88
CA PRO A 4 -15.05 -1.24 3.95
C PRO A 4 -13.63 -0.75 4.23
N LEU A 5 -13.21 -0.70 5.50
CA LEU A 5 -11.85 -0.27 5.87
C LEU A 5 -10.75 -1.23 5.39
N PRO A 6 -10.81 -2.55 5.68
CA PRO A 6 -9.85 -3.52 5.14
C PRO A 6 -9.78 -3.55 3.61
N THR A 7 -10.91 -3.34 2.94
CA THR A 7 -10.98 -3.29 1.48
C THR A 7 -10.35 -2.01 0.93
N ALA A 8 -10.62 -0.86 1.55
CA ALA A 8 -9.99 0.41 1.18
C ALA A 8 -8.47 0.39 1.41
N ALA A 9 -8.01 -0.18 2.52
CA ALA A 9 -6.59 -0.36 2.80
C ALA A 9 -5.90 -1.24 1.75
N ALA A 10 -6.55 -2.34 1.32
CA ALA A 10 -6.03 -3.17 0.23
C ALA A 10 -5.96 -2.40 -1.10
N ALA A 11 -6.97 -1.59 -1.43
CA ALA A 11 -6.96 -0.76 -2.64
C ALA A 11 -5.82 0.28 -2.60
N LEU A 12 -5.57 0.90 -1.44
CA LEU A 12 -4.46 1.84 -1.26
C LEU A 12 -3.10 1.16 -1.50
N VAL A 13 -2.91 -0.07 -1.01
CA VAL A 13 -1.67 -0.84 -1.24
C VAL A 13 -1.44 -1.07 -2.74
N VAL A 14 -2.48 -1.47 -3.48
CA VAL A 14 -2.39 -1.66 -4.94
C VAL A 14 -2.00 -0.37 -5.64
N LEU A 15 -2.59 0.76 -5.22
CA LEU A 15 -2.27 2.07 -5.78
C LEU A 15 -0.83 2.49 -5.49
N LEU A 16 -0.34 2.26 -4.27
CA LEU A 16 1.05 2.54 -3.89
C LEU A 16 2.06 1.71 -4.69
N PHE A 17 1.77 0.43 -4.94
CA PHE A 17 2.62 -0.39 -5.81
C PHE A 17 2.60 0.08 -7.26
N ALA A 18 1.43 0.46 -7.80
CA ALA A 18 1.34 1.00 -9.15
C ALA A 18 2.17 2.30 -9.31
N VAL A 19 2.10 3.21 -8.32
CA VAL A 19 2.90 4.44 -8.30
C VAL A 19 4.38 4.12 -8.16
N ALA A 20 4.75 3.18 -7.29
CA ALA A 20 6.15 2.76 -7.13
C ALA A 20 6.74 2.23 -8.44
N LEU A 21 6.00 1.38 -9.16
CA LEU A 21 6.41 0.86 -10.47
C LEU A 21 6.59 1.96 -11.51
N ALA A 22 5.67 2.94 -11.55
CA ALA A 22 5.78 4.09 -12.44
C ALA A 22 7.04 4.94 -12.14
N LEU A 23 7.34 5.16 -10.86
CA LEU A 23 8.54 5.89 -10.41
C LEU A 23 9.83 5.13 -10.72
N MET A 24 9.84 3.81 -10.56
CA MET A 24 10.97 2.97 -10.98
C MET A 24 11.19 3.07 -12.49
N ALA A 25 10.11 3.06 -13.28
CA ALA A 25 10.20 3.20 -14.74
C ALA A 25 10.74 4.58 -15.17
N SER A 26 10.52 5.63 -14.37
CA SER A 26 11.10 6.96 -14.61
C SER A 26 12.49 7.16 -14.00
N GLY A 27 13.05 6.16 -13.32
CA GLY A 27 14.38 6.22 -12.68
C GLY A 27 14.41 6.88 -11.30
N ASP A 28 13.26 7.24 -10.71
CA ASP A 28 13.18 7.80 -9.35
C ASP A 28 13.01 6.68 -8.32
N LEU A 29 14.14 6.03 -8.01
CA LEU A 29 14.17 4.91 -7.07
C LEU A 29 13.92 5.34 -5.61
N ARG A 30 14.22 6.59 -5.25
CA ARG A 30 14.06 7.07 -3.87
C ARG A 30 12.58 7.21 -3.53
N THR A 31 11.82 7.88 -4.39
CA THR A 31 10.38 8.04 -4.20
C THR A 31 9.67 6.68 -4.33
N ALA A 32 10.13 5.82 -5.24
CA ALA A 32 9.62 4.45 -5.34
C ALA A 32 9.80 3.65 -4.05
N ALA A 33 10.97 3.72 -3.41
CA ALA A 33 11.23 3.06 -2.13
C ALA A 33 10.31 3.56 -1.00
N LEU A 34 10.00 4.86 -0.98
CA LEU A 34 9.04 5.42 -0.03
C LEU A 34 7.62 4.90 -0.28
N CYS A 35 7.20 4.75 -1.54
CA CYS A 35 5.92 4.14 -1.89
C CYS A 35 5.85 2.67 -1.44
N PHE A 36 6.94 1.90 -1.62
CA PHE A 36 7.03 0.53 -1.11
C PHE A 36 6.97 0.48 0.42
N LEU A 37 7.66 1.37 1.13
CA LEU A 37 7.60 1.46 2.59
C LEU A 37 6.18 1.78 3.07
N ALA A 38 5.52 2.75 2.43
CA ALA A 38 4.14 3.10 2.75
C ALA A 38 3.17 1.94 2.51
N ALA A 39 3.36 1.18 1.42
CA ALA A 39 2.57 -0.02 1.14
C ALA A 39 2.76 -1.07 2.24
N SER A 40 4.01 -1.36 2.62
CA SER A 40 4.33 -2.30 3.70
C SER A 40 3.70 -1.89 5.04
N LEU A 41 3.77 -0.60 5.41
CA LEU A 41 3.10 -0.10 6.61
C LEU A 41 1.57 -0.26 6.52
N THR A 42 0.99 0.04 5.37
CA THR A 42 -0.47 -0.10 5.17
C THR A 42 -0.92 -1.55 5.32
N ILE A 43 -0.15 -2.50 4.80
CA ILE A 43 -0.38 -3.94 4.97
C ILE A 43 -0.31 -4.31 6.45
N TYR A 44 0.75 -3.88 7.15
CA TYR A 44 0.92 -4.14 8.57
C TYR A 44 -0.26 -3.61 9.39
N PHE A 45 -0.69 -2.36 9.17
CA PHE A 45 -1.85 -1.79 9.86
C PHE A 45 -3.14 -2.53 9.54
N ARG A 46 -3.35 -2.91 8.28
CA ARG A 46 -4.52 -3.68 7.85
C ARG A 46 -4.58 -5.03 8.56
N GLU A 47 -3.48 -5.75 8.61
CA GLU A 47 -3.42 -7.07 9.25
C GLU A 47 -3.51 -6.98 10.78
N THR A 48 -2.81 -6.02 11.39
CA THR A 48 -2.73 -5.91 12.85
C THR A 48 -4.01 -5.35 13.48
N TYR A 49 -4.72 -4.45 12.78
CA TYR A 49 -5.81 -3.67 13.42
C TYR A 49 -7.14 -3.70 12.67
N LEU A 50 -7.17 -4.01 11.36
CA LEU A 50 -8.41 -3.91 10.57
C LEU A 50 -9.04 -5.27 10.26
N LEU A 51 -8.26 -6.34 10.27
CA LEU A 51 -8.75 -7.70 10.01
C LEU A 51 -9.16 -8.46 11.28
N ASP A 52 -8.68 -8.05 12.46
CA ASP A 52 -8.95 -8.72 13.76
C ASP A 52 -10.22 -8.24 14.48
N ASP A 53 -10.96 -7.28 13.89
CA ASP A 53 -12.32 -6.85 14.29
C ASP A 53 -13.41 -7.67 13.58
#